data_AF-A0A3T0M296-F1
#
_entry.id   AF-A0A3T0M296-F1
#
_cell.length_a   1.000
_cell.length_b   1.000
_cell.length_c   1.000
_cell.angle_alpha   90.00
_cell.angle_beta   90.00
_cell.angle_gamma   90.00
#
_symmetry.space_group_name_H-M   'P 1'
#
loop_
_entity.id
_entity.type
_entity.pdbx_description
1 polymer ?
#
loop_
_entity_poly.entity_id
_entity_poly.type
_entity_poly.pdbx_seq_one_letter_code
_entity_poly.pdbx_strand_id
1 'polypeptide(L)'
;MDKKKAVEEMLKNYTTNVVIIKNIDLEIETINLCDNRDPKEIDRLNHIKKQKQFEVKKVNNMLEGLKDRELKIIEMRYFHRYKLKDIAVELDLNCNYVYCLKFKIINKLADSIICFPSLE
;
A
#
# COMPACT_ATOMS: atom_id res chain seq x y z
N MET A 1 -7.83 -18.01 -2.07
CA MET A 1 -6.94 -16.97 -2.64
C MET A 1 -5.54 -17.18 -2.08
N ASP A 2 -4.50 -17.29 -2.92
CA ASP A 2 -3.12 -17.40 -2.43
C ASP A 2 -2.77 -16.14 -1.63
N LYS A 3 -2.49 -16.30 -0.33
CA LYS A 3 -2.21 -15.18 0.60
C LYS A 3 -1.06 -14.30 0.08
N LYS A 4 -0.08 -14.90 -0.58
CA LYS A 4 1.07 -14.18 -1.15
C LYS A 4 0.65 -13.26 -2.28
N LYS A 5 -0.25 -13.75 -3.14
CA LYS A 5 -0.82 -12.96 -4.23
C LYS A 5 -1.62 -11.77 -3.68
N ALA A 6 -2.38 -11.99 -2.60
CA ALA A 6 -3.11 -10.91 -1.94
C ALA A 6 -2.16 -9.83 -1.36
N VAL A 7 -1.07 -10.23 -0.68
CA VAL A 7 -0.03 -9.29 -0.22
C VAL A 7 0.54 -8.49 -1.39
N GLU A 8 0.94 -9.17 -2.47
CA GLU A 8 1.52 -8.48 -3.63
C GLU A 8 0.54 -7.50 -4.27
N GLU A 9 -0.74 -7.83 -4.31
CA GLU A 9 -1.79 -6.95 -4.81
C GLU A 9 -1.99 -5.72 -3.91
N MET A 10 -2.04 -5.92 -2.59
CA MET A 10 -2.10 -4.82 -1.62
C MET A 10 -0.90 -3.88 -1.76
N LEU A 11 0.31 -4.43 -1.88
CA LEU A 11 1.53 -3.62 -2.06
C LEU A 11 1.53 -2.85 -3.38
N LYS A 12 1.05 -3.45 -4.48
CA LYS A 12 0.92 -2.77 -5.78
C LYS A 12 -0.10 -1.64 -5.75
N ASN A 13 -1.19 -1.82 -5.01
CA ASN A 13 -2.27 -0.84 -4.92
C ASN A 13 -1.99 0.29 -3.92
N TYR A 14 -0.97 0.15 -3.07
CA TYR A 14 -0.63 1.12 -2.02
C TYR A 14 -0.53 2.57 -2.54
N THR A 15 0.38 2.81 -3.49
CA THR A 15 0.60 4.16 -4.05
C THR A 15 -0.67 4.70 -4.71
N THR A 16 -1.40 3.84 -5.43
CA THR A 16 -2.68 4.21 -6.05
C THR A 16 -3.70 4.65 -5.00
N ASN A 17 -3.85 3.90 -3.91
CA ASN A 17 -4.77 4.23 -2.83
C ASN A 17 -4.38 5.54 -2.13
N VAL A 18 -3.08 5.78 -1.91
CA VAL A 18 -2.58 7.06 -1.36
C VAL A 18 -2.93 8.22 -2.28
N VAL A 19 -2.79 8.06 -3.60
CA VAL A 19 -3.17 9.10 -4.57
C VAL A 19 -4.69 9.32 -4.58
N ILE A 20 -5.49 8.26 -4.55
CA ILE A 20 -6.96 8.37 -4.50
C ILE A 20 -7.39 9.14 -3.25
N ILE A 21 -6.82 8.85 -2.08
CA ILE A 21 -7.13 9.56 -0.83
C ILE A 21 -6.86 11.06 -1.00
N LYS A 22 -5.68 11.42 -1.53
CA LYS A 22 -5.30 12.83 -1.76
C LYS A 22 -6.23 13.52 -2.74
N ASN A 23 -6.60 12.85 -3.82
CA ASN A 23 -7.51 13.42 -4.82
C ASN A 23 -8.90 13.65 -4.23
N ILE A 24 -9.42 12.69 -3.44
CA ILE A 24 -10.69 12.86 -2.73
C ILE A 24 -10.62 14.02 -1.73
N ASP A 25 -9.51 14.17 -1.01
CA ASP A 25 -9.32 15.30 -0.08
C ASP A 25 -9.41 16.64 -0.80
N LEU A 26 -8.73 16.78 -1.95
CA LEU A 26 -8.80 17.97 -2.80
C LEU A 26 -10.20 18.22 -3.36
N GLU A 27 -10.91 17.15 -3.74
CA GLU A 27 -12.28 17.24 -4.27
C GLU A 27 -13.26 17.71 -3.18
N ILE A 28 -13.18 17.16 -1.98
CA ILE A 28 -13.98 17.59 -0.83
C ILE A 28 -13.67 19.05 -0.46
N GLU A 29 -12.39 19.44 -0.44
CA GLU A 29 -11.99 20.83 -0.20
C GLU A 29 -12.61 21.78 -1.24
N THR A 30 -12.55 21.40 -2.52
CA THR A 30 -13.14 22.18 -3.61
C THR A 30 -14.66 22.31 -3.45
N ILE A 31 -15.36 21.22 -3.15
CA ILE A 31 -16.82 21.23 -2.93
C ILE A 31 -17.19 22.15 -1.75
N ASN A 32 -16.40 22.16 -0.68
CA ASN A 32 -16.65 22.99 0.49
C ASN A 32 -16.51 24.49 0.24
N LEU A 33 -15.82 24.89 -0.84
CA LEU A 33 -15.70 26.28 -1.28
C LEU A 33 -16.88 26.74 -2.13
N CYS A 34 -17.76 25.83 -2.57
CA CYS A 34 -18.91 26.15 -3.41
C CYS A 34 -20.16 26.47 -2.58
N ASP A 35 -20.91 27.50 -2.99
CA ASP A 35 -22.16 27.92 -2.32
C ASP A 35 -23.28 26.86 -2.37
N ASN A 36 -23.26 25.98 -3.37
CA ASN A 36 -24.25 24.92 -3.60
C ASN A 36 -23.69 23.52 -3.30
N ARG A 37 -23.00 23.36 -2.17
CA ARG A 37 -22.45 22.05 -1.78
C ARG A 37 -23.56 21.01 -1.61
N ASP A 38 -23.35 19.81 -2.17
CA ASP A 38 -24.20 18.65 -1.92
C ASP A 38 -23.60 17.79 -0.81
N PRO A 39 -24.23 17.73 0.39
CA PRO A 39 -23.74 16.89 1.49
C PRO A 39 -23.66 15.40 1.11
N LYS A 40 -24.51 14.92 0.22
CA LYS A 40 -24.54 13.49 -0.17
C LYS A 40 -23.29 13.10 -0.95
N GLU A 41 -22.77 13.99 -1.79
CA GLU A 41 -21.54 13.72 -2.53
C GLU A 41 -20.34 13.71 -1.59
N ILE A 42 -20.29 14.62 -0.62
CA ILE A 42 -19.26 14.63 0.43
C ILE A 42 -19.28 13.32 1.22
N ASP A 43 -20.46 12.85 1.63
CA ASP A 43 -20.61 11.59 2.37
C ASP A 43 -20.14 10.37 1.55
N ARG A 44 -20.50 10.33 0.26
CA ARG A 44 -20.05 9.29 -0.67
C ARG A 44 -18.53 9.28 -0.80
N LEU A 45 -17.92 10.44 -1.02
CA LEU A 45 -16.47 10.60 -1.14
C LEU A 45 -15.76 10.20 0.15
N ASN A 46 -16.29 10.61 1.31
CA ASN A 46 -15.77 10.20 2.62
C ASN A 46 -15.84 8.69 2.83
N HIS A 47 -16.91 8.03 2.39
CA HIS A 47 -17.03 6.58 2.48
C HIS A 47 -15.94 5.87 1.66
N ILE A 48 -15.72 6.30 0.41
CA ILE A 48 -14.68 5.76 -0.46
C ILE A 48 -13.29 6.00 0.16
N LYS A 49 -13.02 7.23 0.60
CA LYS A 49 -11.76 7.60 1.27
C LYS A 49 -11.49 6.71 2.47
N LYS A 50 -12.49 6.48 3.33
CA LYS A 50 -12.37 5.64 4.52
C LYS A 50 -11.97 4.21 4.16
N GLN A 51 -12.58 3.62 3.13
CA GLN A 51 -12.19 2.29 2.64
C GLN A 51 -10.73 2.26 2.19
N LYS A 52 -10.29 3.25 1.41
CA LYS A 52 -8.91 3.34 0.94
C LYS A 52 -7.90 3.59 2.06
N GLN A 53 -8.26 4.37 3.06
CA GLN A 53 -7.46 4.56 4.26
C GLN A 53 -7.28 3.25 5.03
N PHE A 54 -8.33 2.41 5.13
CA PHE A 54 -8.19 1.09 5.74
C PHE A 54 -7.24 0.19 4.95
N GLU A 55 -7.32 0.18 3.62
CA GLU A 55 -6.39 -0.60 2.78
C GLU A 55 -4.93 -0.15 2.99
N VAL A 56 -4.66 1.17 3.00
CA VAL A 56 -3.34 1.75 3.27
C VAL A 56 -2.86 1.41 4.68
N LYS A 57 -3.74 1.52 5.68
CA LYS A 57 -3.41 1.20 7.08
C LYS A 57 -3.01 -0.26 7.24
N LYS A 58 -3.71 -1.20 6.59
CA LYS A 58 -3.33 -2.62 6.60
C LYS A 58 -1.93 -2.82 6.06
N VAL A 59 -1.55 -2.13 4.97
CA VAL A 59 -0.20 -2.20 4.42
C VAL A 59 0.82 -1.61 5.40
N ASN A 60 0.58 -0.42 5.95
CA ASN A 60 1.50 0.20 6.91
C ASN A 60 1.76 -0.70 8.12
N ASN A 61 0.70 -1.27 8.72
CA ASN A 61 0.81 -2.19 9.85
C ASN A 61 1.64 -3.44 9.50
N MET A 62 1.50 -3.98 8.28
CA MET A 62 2.30 -5.11 7.82
C MET A 62 3.78 -4.74 7.66
N LEU A 63 4.07 -3.51 7.21
CA LEU A 63 5.43 -3.03 6.98
C LEU A 63 6.18 -2.71 8.26
N GLU A 64 5.49 -2.33 9.35
CA GLU A 64 6.12 -2.07 10.67
C GLU A 64 6.91 -3.27 11.20
N GLY A 65 6.55 -4.51 10.81
CA GLY A 65 7.28 -5.72 11.20
C GLY A 65 8.54 -5.99 10.38
N LEU A 66 8.86 -5.19 9.36
CA LEU A 66 10.02 -5.36 8.49
C LEU A 66 11.25 -4.64 9.02
N LYS A 67 12.42 -5.25 8.81
CA LYS A 67 13.70 -4.56 9.05
C LYS A 67 13.91 -3.49 7.98
N ASP A 68 14.71 -2.47 8.26
CA ASP A 68 14.98 -1.37 7.31
C ASP A 68 15.38 -1.83 5.90
N ARG A 69 16.25 -2.85 5.80
CA ARG A 69 16.66 -3.43 4.51
C ARG A 69 15.51 -4.15 3.80
N GLU A 70 14.66 -4.86 4.56
CA GLU A 70 13.49 -5.54 4.01
C GLU A 70 12.47 -4.51 3.48
N LEU A 71 12.21 -3.47 4.28
CA LEU A 71 11.34 -2.36 3.93
C LEU A 71 11.82 -1.67 2.65
N LYS A 72 13.11 -1.28 2.58
CA LYS A 72 13.72 -0.63 1.42
C LYS A 72 13.50 -1.41 0.13
N ILE A 73 13.69 -2.73 0.16
CA ILE A 73 13.48 -3.60 -1.02
C ILE A 73 12.02 -3.59 -1.46
N ILE A 74 11.07 -3.63 -0.51
CA ILE A 74 9.64 -3.59 -0.81
C ILE A 74 9.22 -2.23 -1.37
N GLU A 75 9.66 -1.12 -0.77
CA GLU A 75 9.36 0.23 -1.24
C GLU A 75 9.87 0.45 -2.67
N MET A 76 11.15 0.15 -2.91
CA MET A 76 11.72 0.27 -4.25
C MET A 76 10.97 -0.58 -5.26
N ARG A 77 10.61 -1.82 -4.90
CA ARG A 77 9.95 -2.74 -5.81
C ARG A 77 8.51 -2.36 -6.13
N TYR A 78 7.71 -2.05 -5.11
CA TYR A 78 6.26 -1.93 -5.27
C TYR A 78 5.80 -0.47 -5.33
N PHE A 79 6.44 0.44 -4.59
CA PHE A 79 6.01 1.84 -4.52
C PHE A 79 6.67 2.68 -5.61
N HIS A 80 7.93 2.37 -5.91
CA HIS A 80 8.71 3.05 -6.95
C HIS A 80 8.86 2.24 -8.24
N ARG A 81 8.38 1.00 -8.28
CA ARG A 81 8.33 0.12 -9.47
C ARG A 81 9.71 -0.23 -10.09
N TYR A 82 10.77 -0.27 -9.28
CA TYR A 82 12.10 -0.67 -9.75
C TYR A 82 12.14 -2.16 -10.14
N LYS A 83 13.00 -2.51 -11.10
CA LYS A 83 13.29 -3.92 -11.38
C LYS A 83 14.20 -4.48 -10.29
N LEU A 84 14.07 -5.77 -9.98
CA LEU A 84 14.88 -6.41 -8.93
C LEU A 84 16.39 -6.31 -9.21
N LYS A 85 16.79 -6.29 -10.48
CA LYS A 85 18.18 -6.08 -10.89
C LYS A 85 18.67 -4.68 -10.50
N ASP A 86 17.87 -3.65 -10.77
CA ASP A 86 18.19 -2.26 -10.45
C ASP A 86 18.28 -2.06 -8.92
N ILE A 87 17.38 -2.70 -8.16
CA ILE A 87 17.44 -2.71 -6.70
C ILE A 87 18.72 -3.37 -6.19
N ALA A 88 19.14 -4.46 -6.82
CA ALA A 88 20.36 -5.16 -6.45
C ALA A 88 21.60 -4.26 -6.68
N VAL A 89 21.64 -3.54 -7.79
CA VAL A 89 22.71 -2.56 -8.09
C VAL A 89 22.69 -1.41 -7.08
N GLU A 90 21.53 -0.79 -6.84
CA GLU A 90 21.38 0.35 -5.93
C GLU A 90 21.80 0.02 -4.49
N LEU A 91 21.55 -1.21 -4.04
CA LEU A 91 21.86 -1.65 -2.68
C LEU A 91 23.21 -2.36 -2.56
N ASP A 92 23.99 -2.46 -3.65
CA ASP A 92 25.22 -3.24 -3.74
C ASP A 92 25.05 -4.69 -3.23
N LEU A 93 24.00 -5.35 -3.74
CA LEU A 93 23.61 -6.71 -3.37
C LEU A 93 23.63 -7.64 -4.58
N ASN A 94 23.76 -8.93 -4.31
CA ASN A 94 23.57 -9.96 -5.33
C ASN A 94 22.09 -10.04 -5.76
N CYS A 95 21.82 -10.03 -7.06
CA CYS A 95 20.44 -10.09 -7.59
C CYS A 95 19.66 -11.33 -7.14
N ASN A 96 20.29 -12.50 -7.05
CA ASN A 96 19.65 -13.72 -6.56
C ASN A 96 19.31 -13.60 -5.07
N TYR A 97 20.19 -12.96 -4.30
CA TYR A 97 19.91 -12.66 -2.89
C TYR A 97 18.68 -11.76 -2.75
N VAL A 98 18.57 -10.68 -3.54
CA VAL A 98 17.40 -9.79 -3.54
C VAL A 98 16.12 -10.55 -3.92
N TYR A 99 16.19 -11.44 -4.91
CA TYR A 99 15.04 -12.27 -5.30
C TYR A 99 14.57 -13.18 -4.14
N CYS A 100 15.49 -13.90 -3.53
CA CYS A 100 15.21 -14.78 -2.39
C CYS A 100 14.70 -13.99 -1.18
N LEU A 101 15.29 -12.82 -0.90
CA LEU A 101 14.89 -11.97 0.21
C LEU A 101 13.47 -11.40 -0.01
N LYS A 102 13.15 -10.92 -1.21
CA LYS A 102 11.80 -10.50 -1.57
C LYS A 102 10.78 -11.61 -1.32
N PHE A 103 11.08 -12.83 -1.75
CA PHE A 103 10.19 -13.98 -1.52
C PHE A 103 9.98 -14.26 -0.03
N LYS A 104 11.04 -14.22 0.79
CA LYS A 104 10.94 -14.38 2.25
C LYS A 104 10.09 -13.29 2.89
N ILE A 105 10.27 -12.04 2.46
CA ILE A 105 9.47 -10.91 2.95
C ILE A 105 7.99 -11.12 2.63
N ILE A 106 7.64 -11.45 1.39
CA ILE A 106 6.24 -11.69 1.00
C ILE A 106 5.61 -12.84 1.82
N ASN A 107 6.35 -13.90 2.11
CA ASN A 107 5.86 -14.97 2.98
C ASN A 107 5.61 -14.46 4.41
N LYS A 108 6.58 -13.73 4.98
CA LYS A 108 6.45 -13.12 6.31
C LYS A 108 5.23 -12.22 6.41
N LEU A 109 4.99 -11.37 5.40
CA LEU A 109 3.81 -10.51 5.35
C LEU A 109 2.49 -11.31 5.21
N ALA A 110 2.50 -12.39 4.42
CA ALA A 110 1.33 -13.24 4.24
C ALA A 110 0.91 -13.95 5.54
N ASP A 111 1.87 -14.27 6.40
CA ASP A 111 1.61 -14.83 7.72
C ASP A 111 0.99 -13.79 8.67
N SER A 112 1.37 -12.52 8.55
CA SER A 112 0.79 -11.41 9.34
C SER A 112 -0.67 -11.09 8.99
N ILE A 113 -1.13 -11.42 7.77
CA ILE A 113 -2.53 -11.18 7.35
C ILE A 113 -3.55 -11.95 8.21
N ILE A 114 -3.16 -13.07 8.83
CA ILE A 114 -4.05 -13.95 9.61
C ILE A 114 -4.70 -13.21 10.80
N CYS A 115 -4.16 -12.06 11.23
CA CYS A 115 -4.61 -11.32 12.42
C CYS A 115 -5.61 -10.18 12.18
N PHE A 116 -6.09 -9.95 10.95
CA PHE A 116 -7.10 -8.91 10.71
C PHE A 116 -8.48 -9.53 10.47
N PRO A 117 -9.34 -9.68 11.49
CA PRO A 117 -10.74 -9.94 11.23
C PRO A 117 -11.26 -8.82 10.34
N SER A 118 -11.97 -9.18 9.27
CA SER A 118 -12.84 -8.26 8.55
C SER A 118 -13.78 -7.66 9.59
N LEU A 119 -13.54 -6.40 9.96
CA LEU A 119 -14.48 -5.64 10.77
C LEU A 119 -15.79 -5.58 10.00
N GLU A 120 -16.81 -6.21 10.59
CA GLU A 120 -18.22 -6.15 10.22
C GLU A 120 -18.71 -4.70 10.08
#